data_AF-A0A359M014-F1
#
_entry.id   AF-A0A359M014-F1
#
_cell.length_a   1.000
_cell.length_b   1.000
_cell.length_c   1.000
_cell.angle_alpha   90.00
_cell.angle_beta   90.00
_cell.angle_gamma   90.00
#
_symmetry.space_group_name_H-M   'P 1'
#
loop_
_entity.id
_entity.type
_entity.pdbx_description
1 polymer ?
#
loop_
_entity_poly.entity_id
_entity_poly.type
_entity_poly.pdbx_seq_one_letter_code
_entity_poly.pdbx_strand_id
1 'polypeptide(L)'
;VTNTIAAVQGTGRTSPLVGQTVTVSGVVTGRTTNAFFVQDPVGDLNSAASQGIFVFTSSAPPASATVGHSVCVTGTVAEFKRSTDLTPLSGTQLTSPVVVQLSTGNPLPTPVELTAANFNAAGGIDQLERYEGMRVRIASAVTVAPTRSFGETWITPASTARPFREPGISVLEPAVAGLCPQTSQQNPAQTGCIPLWDSNPEKVILDSDGLAGLPSRSYATGATLSDVTGPLHYDFATFRILP
;
A
#
# COMPACT_ATOMS: atom_id res chain seq x y z
N VAL A 1 -5.24 -22.44 11.35
CA VAL A 1 -5.63 -21.03 11.13
C VAL A 1 -6.35 -20.55 12.38
N THR A 2 -5.90 -19.44 12.97
CA THR A 2 -6.51 -18.84 14.17
C THR A 2 -7.32 -17.58 13.83
N ASN A 3 -6.95 -16.89 12.74
CA ASN A 3 -7.55 -15.61 12.34
C ASN A 3 -7.64 -15.55 10.81
N THR A 4 -8.65 -14.82 10.29
CA THR A 4 -8.64 -14.39 8.89
C THR A 4 -7.64 -13.25 8.72
N ILE A 5 -7.16 -13.04 7.48
CA ILE A 5 -6.30 -11.88 7.19
C ILE A 5 -7.02 -10.56 7.50
N ALA A 6 -8.32 -10.48 7.18
CA ALA A 6 -9.17 -9.35 7.51
C ALA A 6 -9.21 -9.02 9.02
N ALA A 7 -9.23 -10.04 9.88
CA ALA A 7 -9.22 -9.85 11.33
C ALA A 7 -7.85 -9.39 11.85
N VAL A 8 -6.76 -9.79 11.19
CA VAL A 8 -5.41 -9.29 11.48
C VAL A 8 -5.29 -7.84 11.05
N GLN A 9 -5.76 -7.48 9.86
CA GLN A 9 -5.70 -6.11 9.36
C GLN A 9 -6.60 -5.16 10.18
N GLY A 10 -7.85 -5.56 10.44
CA GLY A 10 -8.83 -4.66 11.02
C GLY A 10 -9.26 -3.56 10.06
N THR A 11 -10.06 -2.60 10.55
CA THR A 11 -10.65 -1.52 9.74
C THR A 11 -10.04 -0.14 10.02
N GLY A 12 -8.98 -0.07 10.83
CA GLY A 12 -8.29 1.16 11.19
C GLY A 12 -6.85 1.15 10.70
N ARG A 13 -6.10 2.21 11.03
CA ARG A 13 -4.68 2.41 10.66
C ARG A 13 -3.68 1.50 11.39
N THR A 14 -4.19 0.59 12.21
CA THR A 14 -3.38 -0.25 13.10
C THR A 14 -4.17 -1.50 13.38
N SER A 15 -3.49 -2.63 13.32
CA SER A 15 -4.07 -3.92 13.63
C SER A 15 -4.64 -3.97 15.06
N PRO A 16 -5.83 -4.56 15.27
CA PRO A 16 -6.33 -4.84 16.61
C PRO A 16 -5.56 -5.99 17.32
N LEU A 17 -4.66 -6.66 16.61
CA LEU A 17 -3.94 -7.85 17.08
C LEU A 17 -2.43 -7.61 17.25
N VAL A 18 -1.95 -6.36 17.24
CA VAL A 18 -0.53 -6.03 17.46
C VAL A 18 0.03 -6.75 18.69
N GLY A 19 1.19 -7.38 18.52
CA GLY A 19 1.89 -8.15 19.55
C GLY A 19 1.38 -9.58 19.73
N GLN A 20 0.26 -9.96 19.11
CA GLN A 20 -0.25 -11.32 19.19
C GLN A 20 0.38 -12.22 18.11
N THR A 21 0.60 -13.48 18.46
CA THR A 21 0.95 -14.52 17.48
C THR A 21 -0.32 -15.07 16.85
N VAL A 22 -0.43 -14.96 15.53
CA VAL A 22 -1.58 -15.42 14.76
C VAL A 22 -1.14 -16.45 13.72
N THR A 23 -2.10 -17.23 13.23
CA THR A 23 -1.92 -18.12 12.08
C THR A 23 -2.97 -17.80 11.02
N VAL A 24 -2.52 -17.32 9.87
CA VAL A 24 -3.35 -16.99 8.70
C VAL A 24 -3.06 -17.96 7.55
N SER A 25 -3.93 -18.01 6.55
CA SER A 25 -3.69 -18.75 5.31
C SER A 25 -4.09 -17.93 4.10
N GLY A 26 -3.42 -18.13 2.97
CA GLY A 26 -3.74 -17.48 1.72
C GLY A 26 -2.80 -17.88 0.59
N VAL A 27 -2.87 -17.18 -0.52
CA VAL A 27 -2.01 -17.38 -1.70
C VAL A 27 -0.90 -16.33 -1.70
N VAL A 28 0.33 -16.76 -1.98
CA VAL A 28 1.46 -15.83 -2.15
C VAL A 28 1.31 -15.06 -3.45
N THR A 29 1.27 -13.73 -3.38
CA THR A 29 0.99 -12.86 -4.54
C THR A 29 2.20 -12.08 -5.07
N GLY A 30 3.27 -12.00 -4.27
CA GLY A 30 4.53 -11.35 -4.62
C GLY A 30 5.62 -11.66 -3.59
N ARG A 31 6.89 -11.52 -4.00
CA ARG A 31 8.07 -11.68 -3.14
C ARG A 31 8.97 -10.47 -3.32
N THR A 32 9.48 -9.93 -2.22
CA THR A 32 10.59 -8.97 -2.21
C THR A 32 11.89 -9.69 -1.83
N THR A 33 12.98 -8.95 -1.65
CA THR A 33 14.26 -9.51 -1.23
C THR A 33 14.26 -10.03 0.20
N ASN A 34 13.33 -9.57 1.04
CA ASN A 34 13.29 -9.90 2.48
C ASN A 34 11.88 -10.13 3.05
N ALA A 35 10.87 -10.25 2.18
CA ALA A 35 9.47 -10.42 2.56
C ALA A 35 8.63 -10.99 1.41
N PHE A 36 7.37 -11.31 1.68
CA PHE A 36 6.41 -11.75 0.67
C PHE A 36 4.99 -11.33 1.06
N PHE A 37 4.09 -11.31 0.08
CA PHE A 37 2.68 -10.95 0.25
C PHE A 37 1.83 -12.20 0.26
N VAL A 38 0.88 -12.30 1.19
CA VAL A 38 -0.14 -13.35 1.23
C VAL A 38 -1.51 -12.69 1.15
N GLN A 39 -2.41 -13.21 0.32
CA GLN A 39 -3.77 -12.70 0.22
C GLN A 39 -4.78 -13.84 0.29
N ASP A 40 -5.90 -13.60 0.95
CA ASP A 40 -7.04 -14.51 0.97
C ASP A 40 -7.63 -14.63 -0.45
N PRO A 41 -7.62 -15.82 -1.08
CA PRO A 41 -8.11 -15.99 -2.45
C PRO A 41 -9.63 -15.86 -2.59
N VAL A 42 -10.38 -15.95 -1.50
CA VAL A 42 -11.85 -15.86 -1.48
C VAL A 42 -12.36 -14.70 -0.62
N GLY A 43 -11.45 -13.81 -0.19
CA GLY A 43 -11.77 -12.67 0.66
C GLY A 43 -12.73 -11.67 0.01
N ASP A 44 -13.50 -10.96 0.84
CA ASP A 44 -14.43 -9.93 0.37
C ASP A 44 -13.66 -8.67 -0.06
N LEU A 45 -13.63 -8.43 -1.37
CA LEU A 45 -12.97 -7.27 -1.98
C LEU A 45 -13.65 -5.94 -1.63
N ASN A 46 -14.87 -5.96 -1.08
CA ASN A 46 -15.61 -4.79 -0.60
C ASN A 46 -15.50 -4.60 0.93
N SER A 47 -14.76 -5.46 1.63
CA SER A 47 -14.53 -5.34 3.06
C SER A 47 -13.80 -4.04 3.41
N ALA A 48 -14.14 -3.44 4.54
CA ALA A 48 -13.41 -2.30 5.09
C ALA A 48 -12.02 -2.70 5.64
N ALA A 49 -11.76 -3.99 5.80
CA ALA A 49 -10.49 -4.55 6.22
C ALA A 49 -9.81 -5.26 5.05
N SER A 50 -8.48 -5.07 4.92
CA SER A 50 -7.71 -5.69 3.86
C SER A 50 -7.72 -7.23 3.92
N GLN A 51 -7.70 -7.85 2.75
CA GLN A 51 -7.58 -9.31 2.58
C GLN A 51 -6.13 -9.74 2.32
N GLY A 52 -5.19 -8.79 2.27
CA GLY A 52 -3.77 -9.02 2.07
C GLY A 52 -2.98 -8.78 3.35
N ILE A 53 -1.82 -9.42 3.47
CA ILE A 53 -0.89 -9.24 4.59
C ILE A 53 0.55 -9.32 4.09
N PHE A 54 1.40 -8.42 4.57
CA PHE A 54 2.83 -8.46 4.34
C PHE A 54 3.51 -9.36 5.38
N VAL A 55 4.40 -10.24 4.92
CA VAL A 55 5.12 -11.18 5.78
C VAL A 55 6.62 -10.90 5.69
N PHE A 56 7.16 -10.30 6.73
CA PHE A 56 8.56 -9.92 6.82
C PHE A 56 9.44 -11.07 7.33
N THR A 57 10.44 -11.47 6.54
CA THR A 57 11.32 -12.60 6.83
C THR A 57 12.76 -12.19 7.18
N SER A 58 13.05 -10.87 7.20
CA SER A 58 14.39 -10.25 7.41
C SER A 58 15.53 -10.72 6.50
N SER A 59 15.24 -11.67 5.61
CA SER A 59 16.12 -12.36 4.68
C SER A 59 15.28 -12.91 3.53
N ALA A 60 15.92 -13.45 2.49
CA ALA A 60 15.21 -14.00 1.33
C ALA A 60 14.07 -14.96 1.75
N PRO A 61 12.82 -14.74 1.27
CA PRO A 61 11.71 -15.62 1.62
C PRO A 61 11.99 -17.08 1.31
N PRO A 62 11.54 -18.04 2.13
CA PRO A 62 11.77 -19.47 1.91
C PRO A 62 11.13 -19.95 0.61
N ALA A 63 11.59 -21.09 0.08
CA ALA A 63 11.02 -21.69 -1.14
C ALA A 63 9.52 -22.03 -1.03
N SER A 64 9.03 -22.28 0.19
CA SER A 64 7.61 -22.48 0.47
C SER A 64 6.75 -21.26 0.15
N ALA A 65 7.34 -20.05 0.20
CA ALA A 65 6.68 -18.78 -0.11
C ALA A 65 6.87 -18.37 -1.57
N THR A 66 6.69 -19.30 -2.52
CA THR A 66 6.71 -19.01 -3.96
C THR A 66 5.35 -18.48 -4.43
N VAL A 67 5.34 -17.51 -5.35
CA VAL A 67 4.10 -16.95 -5.92
C VAL A 67 3.19 -18.07 -6.46
N GLY A 68 1.90 -18.00 -6.14
CA GLY A 68 0.92 -19.04 -6.47
C GLY A 68 0.90 -20.24 -5.51
N HIS A 69 1.80 -20.30 -4.53
CA HIS A 69 1.65 -21.27 -3.43
C HIS A 69 0.57 -20.82 -2.46
N SER A 70 -0.27 -21.75 -2.04
CA SER A 70 -1.10 -21.55 -0.86
C SER A 70 -0.28 -21.90 0.36
N VAL A 71 -0.27 -21.02 1.35
CA VAL A 71 0.54 -21.15 2.55
C VAL A 71 -0.30 -20.91 3.80
N CYS A 72 0.11 -21.56 4.88
CA CYS A 72 -0.28 -21.22 6.24
C CYS A 72 0.93 -20.53 6.89
N VAL A 73 0.72 -19.34 7.45
CA VAL A 73 1.79 -18.53 8.06
C VAL A 73 1.43 -18.28 9.51
N THR A 74 2.31 -18.72 10.42
CA THR A 74 2.27 -18.33 11.83
C THR A 74 3.31 -17.24 12.06
N GLY A 75 2.93 -16.13 12.68
CA GLY A 75 3.85 -15.03 12.98
C GLY A 75 3.28 -14.04 13.99
N THR A 76 4.11 -13.13 14.48
CA THR A 76 3.68 -12.06 15.39
C THR A 76 3.25 -10.84 14.59
N VAL A 77 2.06 -10.33 14.86
CA VAL A 77 1.53 -9.11 14.23
C VAL A 77 2.29 -7.88 14.76
N ALA A 78 2.77 -7.05 13.84
CA ALA A 78 3.48 -5.82 14.16
C ALA A 78 3.09 -4.70 13.19
N GLU A 79 3.19 -3.47 13.67
CA GLU A 79 3.17 -2.27 12.83
C GLU A 79 4.60 -1.91 12.44
N PHE A 80 4.82 -1.66 11.16
CA PHE A 80 6.09 -1.15 10.66
C PHE A 80 5.99 0.31 10.25
N LYS A 81 6.87 1.12 10.81
CA LYS A 81 7.07 2.51 10.44
C LYS A 81 8.54 2.85 10.64
N ARG A 82 9.18 3.52 9.68
CA ARG A 82 10.57 3.96 9.87
C ARG A 82 10.60 5.09 10.90
N SER A 83 11.65 5.15 11.70
CA SER A 83 11.80 6.19 12.73
C SER A 83 11.87 7.61 12.15
N THR A 84 12.26 7.75 10.89
CA THR A 84 12.33 9.02 10.17
C THR A 84 11.02 9.42 9.48
N ASP A 85 10.00 8.55 9.49
CA ASP A 85 8.71 8.85 8.88
C ASP A 85 7.88 9.76 9.78
N LEU A 86 7.43 10.90 9.24
CA LEU A 86 6.62 11.87 9.97
C LEU A 86 5.13 11.53 9.96
N THR A 87 4.68 10.74 8.98
CA THR A 87 3.29 10.26 8.87
C THR A 87 2.86 9.41 10.07
N PRO A 88 1.60 9.52 10.53
CA PRO A 88 1.07 8.66 11.60
C PRO A 88 0.77 7.24 11.15
N LEU A 89 0.85 6.94 9.84
CA LEU A 89 0.55 5.62 9.29
C LEU A 89 1.73 4.66 9.41
N SER A 90 1.40 3.38 9.58
CA SER A 90 2.28 2.23 9.59
C SER A 90 1.74 1.17 8.65
N GLY A 91 2.58 0.19 8.30
CA GLY A 91 2.12 -0.99 7.58
C GLY A 91 1.95 -2.19 8.51
N THR A 92 0.83 -2.91 8.37
CA THR A 92 0.57 -4.11 9.17
C THR A 92 1.31 -5.31 8.58
N GLN A 93 2.11 -5.98 9.40
CA GLN A 93 2.92 -7.13 8.95
C GLN A 93 2.99 -8.27 9.95
N LEU A 94 3.30 -9.48 9.45
CA LEU A 94 3.73 -10.60 10.26
C LEU A 94 5.25 -10.66 10.34
N THR A 95 5.78 -10.82 11.55
CA THR A 95 7.21 -10.96 11.83
C THR A 95 7.51 -12.33 12.43
N SER A 96 8.79 -12.73 12.39
CA SER A 96 9.26 -14.05 12.82
C SER A 96 8.43 -15.22 12.25
N PRO A 97 8.16 -15.26 10.93
CA PRO A 97 7.17 -16.16 10.39
C PRO A 97 7.66 -17.60 10.31
N VAL A 98 6.77 -18.55 10.60
CA VAL A 98 6.87 -19.96 10.24
C VAL A 98 5.89 -20.22 9.10
N VAL A 99 6.41 -20.70 7.96
CA VAL A 99 5.64 -20.86 6.72
C VAL A 99 5.48 -22.34 6.38
N VAL A 100 4.24 -22.81 6.32
CA VAL A 100 3.88 -24.15 5.87
C VAL A 100 3.21 -24.04 4.51
N GLN A 101 3.78 -24.68 3.49
CA GLN A 101 3.16 -24.78 2.18
C GLN A 101 2.01 -25.79 2.19
N LEU A 102 0.84 -25.39 1.70
CA LEU A 102 -0.36 -26.22 1.62
C LEU A 102 -0.56 -26.80 0.22
N SER A 103 -0.38 -25.99 -0.82
CA SER A 103 -0.50 -26.39 -2.23
C SER A 103 0.31 -25.46 -3.14
N THR A 104 0.49 -25.86 -4.41
CA THR A 104 1.22 -25.10 -5.43
C THR A 104 0.35 -24.83 -6.66
N GLY A 105 0.77 -23.87 -7.49
CA GLY A 105 0.12 -23.61 -8.79
C GLY A 105 -1.31 -23.05 -8.69
N ASN A 106 -1.68 -22.44 -7.56
CA ASN A 106 -2.99 -21.84 -7.39
C ASN A 106 -3.08 -20.54 -8.23
N PRO A 107 -4.26 -20.23 -8.79
CA PRO A 107 -4.48 -18.92 -9.40
C PRO A 107 -4.27 -17.82 -8.37
N LEU A 108 -3.74 -16.68 -8.82
CA LEU A 108 -3.62 -15.49 -7.98
C LEU A 108 -5.01 -14.90 -7.76
N PRO A 109 -5.28 -14.30 -6.59
CA PRO A 109 -6.53 -13.60 -6.35
C PRO A 109 -6.76 -12.51 -7.41
N THR A 110 -8.02 -12.37 -7.84
CA THR A 110 -8.42 -11.30 -8.77
C THR A 110 -8.04 -9.94 -8.16
N PRO A 111 -7.34 -9.07 -8.92
CA PRO A 111 -6.94 -7.79 -8.39
C PRO A 111 -8.15 -6.87 -8.15
N VAL A 112 -8.07 -6.05 -7.10
CA VAL A 112 -9.05 -4.98 -6.86
C VAL A 112 -8.79 -3.83 -7.83
N GLU A 113 -9.80 -3.44 -8.59
CA GLU A 113 -9.73 -2.28 -9.48
C GLU A 113 -9.70 -0.99 -8.66
N LEU A 114 -8.63 -0.20 -8.84
CA LEU A 114 -8.50 1.14 -8.30
C LEU A 114 -8.75 2.16 -9.41
N THR A 115 -9.75 2.99 -9.19
CA THR A 115 -10.19 4.04 -10.13
C THR A 115 -10.01 5.42 -9.50
N ALA A 116 -10.35 6.50 -10.21
CA ALA A 116 -10.32 7.85 -9.64
C ALA A 116 -11.10 7.98 -8.31
N ALA A 117 -12.10 7.14 -8.06
CA ALA A 117 -12.85 7.14 -6.80
C ALA A 117 -11.99 6.75 -5.58
N ASN A 118 -10.93 5.98 -5.78
CA ASN A 118 -9.98 5.55 -4.74
C ASN A 118 -8.83 6.55 -4.53
N PHE A 119 -8.78 7.61 -5.34
CA PHE A 119 -7.74 8.63 -5.38
C PHE A 119 -8.38 10.01 -5.21
N ASN A 120 -9.20 10.15 -4.17
CA ASN A 120 -9.94 11.38 -3.88
C ASN A 120 -9.06 12.32 -3.03
N ALA A 121 -8.96 13.59 -3.42
CA ALA A 121 -8.27 14.64 -2.65
C ALA A 121 -8.78 14.74 -1.21
N ALA A 122 -10.11 14.58 -1.03
CA ALA A 122 -10.75 14.60 0.28
C ALA A 122 -10.69 13.25 1.03
N GLY A 123 -10.09 12.21 0.42
CA GLY A 123 -10.03 10.86 0.98
C GLY A 123 -9.03 10.70 2.13
N GLY A 124 -8.08 11.63 2.27
CA GLY A 124 -7.02 11.57 3.28
C GLY A 124 -5.91 10.59 2.92
N ILE A 125 -4.87 10.60 3.75
CA ILE A 125 -3.60 9.88 3.52
C ILE A 125 -3.74 8.35 3.62
N ASP A 126 -4.80 7.86 4.25
CA ASP A 126 -5.08 6.45 4.54
C ASP A 126 -6.17 5.85 3.65
N GLN A 127 -6.61 6.54 2.58
CA GLN A 127 -7.71 6.05 1.74
C GLN A 127 -7.46 4.68 1.07
N LEU A 128 -6.19 4.27 0.96
CA LEU A 128 -5.79 2.97 0.41
C LEU A 128 -5.49 1.89 1.47
N GLU A 129 -5.63 2.20 2.77
CA GLU A 129 -5.34 1.30 3.90
C GLU A 129 -6.10 -0.04 3.77
N ARG A 130 -7.38 0.03 3.40
CA ARG A 130 -8.24 -1.13 3.22
C ARG A 130 -7.79 -2.11 2.11
N TYR A 131 -6.78 -1.76 1.33
CA TYR A 131 -6.21 -2.58 0.27
C TYR A 131 -4.76 -2.99 0.54
N GLU A 132 -4.21 -2.68 1.73
CA GLU A 132 -2.82 -2.96 2.06
C GLU A 132 -2.48 -4.46 1.93
N GLY A 133 -1.45 -4.78 1.17
CA GLY A 133 -0.99 -6.13 0.88
C GLY A 133 -1.81 -6.89 -0.17
N MET A 134 -2.93 -6.32 -0.65
CA MET A 134 -3.76 -6.94 -1.69
C MET A 134 -3.19 -6.68 -3.08
N ARG A 135 -3.44 -7.62 -4.00
CA ARG A 135 -3.33 -7.36 -5.43
C ARG A 135 -4.35 -6.30 -5.83
N VAL A 136 -3.86 -5.21 -6.38
CA VAL A 136 -4.64 -4.10 -6.93
C VAL A 136 -4.30 -3.91 -8.40
N ARG A 137 -5.17 -3.21 -9.11
CA ARG A 137 -4.98 -2.89 -10.53
C ARG A 137 -5.46 -1.49 -10.84
N ILE A 138 -4.66 -0.74 -11.58
CA ILE A 138 -5.08 0.50 -12.26
C ILE A 138 -5.03 0.22 -13.76
N ALA A 139 -6.20 0.13 -14.39
CA ALA A 139 -6.32 -0.26 -15.80
C ALA A 139 -5.55 0.68 -16.75
N SER A 140 -5.55 1.98 -16.46
CA SER A 140 -4.81 3.00 -17.19
C SER A 140 -4.33 4.06 -16.22
N ALA A 141 -3.01 4.23 -16.13
CA ALA A 141 -2.37 5.24 -15.29
C ALA A 141 -1.54 6.22 -16.12
N VAL A 142 -1.26 7.39 -15.57
CA VAL A 142 -0.34 8.38 -16.12
C VAL A 142 0.74 8.68 -15.09
N THR A 143 2.00 8.74 -15.53
CA THR A 143 3.12 9.14 -14.68
C THR A 143 3.08 10.64 -14.43
N VAL A 144 3.25 11.06 -13.18
CA VAL A 144 3.19 12.48 -12.78
C VAL A 144 4.56 13.08 -12.47
N ALA A 145 5.61 12.24 -12.48
CA ALA A 145 7.02 12.57 -12.32
C ALA A 145 7.88 11.53 -13.06
N PRO A 146 9.15 11.82 -13.40
CA PRO A 146 10.03 10.81 -13.97
C PRO A 146 10.43 9.77 -12.92
N THR A 147 10.82 8.58 -13.39
CA THR A 147 11.36 7.52 -12.53
C THR A 147 12.62 7.97 -11.81
N ARG A 148 12.74 7.60 -10.53
CA ARG A 148 13.91 7.88 -9.68
C ARG A 148 14.90 6.71 -9.70
N SER A 149 16.05 6.88 -9.04
CA SER A 149 17.15 5.89 -9.05
C SER A 149 16.81 4.51 -8.47
N PHE A 150 15.65 4.34 -7.84
CA PHE A 150 15.17 3.10 -7.24
C PHE A 150 13.98 2.49 -8.00
N GLY A 151 13.83 2.78 -9.31
CA GLY A 151 12.71 2.25 -10.11
C GLY A 151 11.31 2.74 -9.72
N GLU A 152 11.24 3.67 -8.78
CA GLU A 152 10.01 4.30 -8.28
C GLU A 152 9.54 5.42 -9.19
N THR A 153 8.25 5.43 -9.52
CA THR A 153 7.60 6.46 -10.34
C THR A 153 6.25 6.84 -9.74
N TRP A 154 5.97 8.13 -9.58
CA TRP A 154 4.64 8.56 -9.17
C TRP A 154 3.64 8.43 -10.30
N ILE A 155 2.50 7.80 -10.03
CA ILE A 155 1.41 7.59 -10.98
C ILE A 155 0.07 8.00 -10.37
N THR A 156 -0.90 8.28 -11.24
CA THR A 156 -2.31 8.47 -10.89
C THR A 156 -3.17 7.81 -11.97
N PRO A 157 -4.42 7.36 -11.70
CA PRO A 157 -5.32 6.91 -12.75
C PRO A 157 -5.46 7.96 -13.86
N ALA A 158 -5.55 7.54 -15.12
CA ALA A 158 -5.62 8.46 -16.26
C ALA A 158 -6.85 9.37 -16.24
N SER A 159 -7.92 8.95 -15.55
CA SER A 159 -9.14 9.73 -15.32
C SER A 159 -9.03 10.74 -14.17
N THR A 160 -7.95 10.69 -13.38
CA THR A 160 -7.67 11.62 -12.29
C THR A 160 -6.85 12.79 -12.84
N ALA A 161 -7.25 14.01 -12.49
CA ALA A 161 -6.46 15.19 -12.85
C ALA A 161 -5.06 15.08 -12.23
N ARG A 162 -4.02 15.46 -12.98
CA ARG A 162 -2.65 15.39 -12.49
C ARG A 162 -2.52 16.18 -11.18
N PRO A 163 -2.16 15.55 -10.05
CA PRO A 163 -2.02 16.24 -8.78
C PRO A 163 -0.74 17.10 -8.79
N PHE A 164 -0.86 18.32 -8.26
CA PHE A 164 0.23 19.26 -8.05
C PHE A 164 0.36 19.56 -6.57
N ARG A 165 1.60 19.79 -6.11
CA ARG A 165 1.83 20.19 -4.72
C ARG A 165 1.07 21.48 -4.41
N GLU A 166 0.18 21.41 -3.44
CA GLU A 166 -0.60 22.53 -2.94
C GLU A 166 0.24 23.46 -2.04
N PRO A 167 -0.17 24.73 -1.87
CA PRO A 167 0.38 25.59 -0.82
C PRO A 167 0.12 25.03 0.58
N GLY A 168 1.05 25.28 1.51
CA GLY A 168 0.84 24.97 2.92
C GLY A 168 1.82 24.00 3.55
N ILE A 169 1.62 23.80 4.85
CA ILE A 169 2.31 22.80 5.69
C ILE A 169 1.63 21.45 5.46
N SER A 170 2.42 20.37 5.38
CA SER A 170 1.86 19.03 5.19
C SER A 170 0.95 18.65 6.37
N VAL A 171 -0.18 18.01 6.08
CA VAL A 171 -1.03 17.36 7.09
C VAL A 171 -0.32 16.26 7.91
N LEU A 172 0.90 15.87 7.51
CA LEU A 172 1.75 14.93 8.23
C LEU A 172 2.63 15.59 9.30
N GLU A 173 2.76 16.92 9.28
CA GLU A 173 3.54 17.62 10.31
C GLU A 173 2.74 17.79 11.61
N PRO A 174 3.41 17.83 12.78
CA PRO A 174 2.75 18.12 14.05
C PRO A 174 1.94 19.41 14.01
N ALA A 175 0.83 19.45 14.73
CA ALA A 175 -0.07 20.61 14.74
C ALA A 175 0.66 21.92 15.07
N VAL A 176 0.70 22.82 14.10
CA VAL A 176 1.23 24.19 14.23
C VAL A 176 0.08 25.13 14.61
N ALA A 177 0.34 26.14 15.44
CA ALA A 177 -0.66 27.16 15.73
C ALA A 177 -1.00 27.97 14.45
N GLY A 178 -2.28 28.29 14.26
CA GLY A 178 -2.72 29.14 13.14
C GLY A 178 -2.97 28.40 11.82
N LEU A 179 -3.11 27.07 11.82
CA LEU A 179 -3.50 26.28 10.65
C LEU A 179 -4.95 26.55 10.24
N CYS A 180 -5.22 26.51 8.93
CA CYS A 180 -6.59 26.54 8.43
C CYS A 180 -7.33 25.24 8.79
N PRO A 181 -8.64 25.27 9.12
CA PRO A 181 -9.42 24.06 9.38
C PRO A 181 -9.36 23.09 8.20
N GLN A 182 -9.28 21.78 8.43
CA GLN A 182 -9.15 20.81 7.33
C GLN A 182 -10.29 20.87 6.31
N THR A 183 -11.50 21.23 6.73
CA THR A 183 -12.66 21.44 5.83
C THR A 183 -12.49 22.60 4.86
N SER A 184 -11.48 23.46 5.08
CA SER A 184 -11.14 24.61 4.23
C SER A 184 -9.97 24.38 3.29
N GLN A 185 -9.35 23.18 3.28
CA GLN A 185 -8.20 22.87 2.41
C GLN A 185 -8.48 23.08 0.91
N GLN A 186 -9.76 23.14 0.53
CA GLN A 186 -10.20 23.40 -0.84
C GLN A 186 -10.56 24.86 -1.11
N ASN A 187 -10.47 25.76 -0.12
CA ASN A 187 -10.86 27.17 -0.27
C ASN A 187 -9.64 28.11 -0.34
N PRO A 188 -9.13 28.43 -1.55
CA PRO A 188 -8.02 29.36 -1.72
C PRO A 188 -8.32 30.82 -1.30
N ALA A 189 -9.57 31.15 -0.93
CA ALA A 189 -9.95 32.48 -0.48
C ALA A 189 -9.84 32.68 1.05
N GLN A 190 -9.44 31.66 1.82
CA GLN A 190 -9.33 31.80 3.27
C GLN A 190 -8.06 32.57 3.67
N THR A 191 -8.25 33.80 4.14
CA THR A 191 -7.18 34.68 4.61
C THR A 191 -7.03 34.62 6.13
N GLY A 192 -5.78 34.60 6.65
CA GLY A 192 -5.48 34.75 8.08
C GLY A 192 -5.07 33.47 8.82
N CYS A 193 -4.90 32.36 8.11
CA CYS A 193 -4.34 31.10 8.63
C CYS A 193 -3.32 30.52 7.64
N ILE A 194 -2.50 29.59 8.11
CA ILE A 194 -1.51 28.87 7.31
C ILE A 194 -2.24 27.74 6.55
N PRO A 195 -2.19 27.71 5.21
CA PRO A 195 -2.79 26.63 4.42
C PRO A 195 -2.20 25.25 4.78
N LEU A 196 -2.98 24.20 4.52
CA LEU A 196 -2.56 22.82 4.71
C LEU A 196 -2.49 22.11 3.36
N TRP A 197 -1.36 21.44 3.12
CA TRP A 197 -1.17 20.54 2.00
C TRP A 197 -1.58 19.12 2.40
N ASP A 198 -2.53 18.54 1.67
CA ASP A 198 -3.14 17.23 1.93
C ASP A 198 -2.22 16.00 1.69
N SER A 199 -0.98 16.22 1.25
CA SER A 199 0.01 15.22 0.84
C SER A 199 -0.21 14.57 -0.54
N ASN A 200 -1.16 15.08 -1.33
CA ASN A 200 -1.65 14.54 -2.61
C ASN A 200 -2.02 13.06 -2.50
N PRO A 201 -3.16 12.72 -1.86
CA PRO A 201 -3.57 11.34 -1.73
C PRO A 201 -4.07 10.76 -3.07
N GLU A 202 -4.11 11.54 -4.16
CA GLU A 202 -4.56 11.15 -5.50
C GLU A 202 -3.47 10.48 -6.36
N LYS A 203 -2.31 10.19 -5.78
CA LYS A 203 -1.21 9.48 -6.45
C LYS A 203 -0.68 8.34 -5.60
N VAL A 204 -0.09 7.36 -6.27
CA VAL A 204 0.59 6.21 -5.67
C VAL A 204 1.94 6.04 -6.35
N ILE A 205 2.89 5.36 -5.70
CA ILE A 205 4.14 4.98 -6.34
C ILE A 205 3.93 3.68 -7.13
N LEU A 206 4.45 3.63 -8.35
CA LEU A 206 4.78 2.41 -9.07
C LEU A 206 6.23 2.05 -8.76
N ASP A 207 6.48 0.87 -8.18
CA ASP A 207 7.81 0.40 -7.78
C ASP A 207 8.20 -0.80 -8.65
N SER A 208 8.78 -0.51 -9.83
CA SER A 208 8.93 -1.49 -10.93
C SER A 208 9.90 -2.64 -10.66
N ASP A 209 10.79 -2.49 -9.67
CA ASP A 209 11.75 -3.48 -9.19
C ASP A 209 11.53 -3.85 -7.72
N GLY A 210 10.39 -3.46 -7.14
CA GLY A 210 10.04 -3.79 -5.76
C GLY A 210 9.81 -5.29 -5.51
N LEU A 211 9.43 -6.06 -6.54
CA LEU A 211 9.43 -7.52 -6.48
C LEU A 211 10.80 -8.09 -6.89
N ALA A 212 11.25 -9.10 -6.14
CA ALA A 212 12.55 -9.72 -6.33
C ALA A 212 12.71 -10.30 -7.74
N GLY A 213 13.82 -9.93 -8.39
CA GLY A 213 14.17 -10.44 -9.72
C GLY A 213 13.54 -9.68 -10.89
N LEU A 214 12.77 -8.61 -10.63
CA LEU A 214 12.26 -7.74 -11.69
C LEU A 214 13.24 -6.60 -12.01
N PRO A 215 13.36 -6.21 -13.28
CA PRO A 215 14.22 -5.09 -13.68
C PRO A 215 13.53 -3.75 -13.42
N SER A 216 14.33 -2.75 -13.03
CA SER A 216 13.88 -1.36 -12.95
C SER A 216 13.44 -0.87 -14.33
N ARG A 217 12.29 -0.17 -14.39
CA ARG A 217 11.76 0.44 -15.61
C ARG A 217 11.74 1.95 -15.48
N SER A 218 12.22 2.63 -16.50
CA SER A 218 12.24 4.09 -16.54
C SER A 218 11.11 4.64 -17.40
N TYR A 219 10.41 5.63 -16.85
CA TYR A 219 9.30 6.33 -17.47
C TYR A 219 9.54 7.84 -17.42
N ALA A 220 9.24 8.51 -18.53
CA ALA A 220 9.12 9.96 -18.56
C ALA A 220 7.83 10.41 -17.89
N THR A 221 7.80 11.66 -17.42
CA THR A 221 6.56 12.31 -16.95
C THR A 221 5.51 12.37 -18.06
N GLY A 222 4.26 12.06 -17.75
CA GLY A 222 3.14 12.06 -18.70
C GLY A 222 3.01 10.79 -19.53
N ALA A 223 3.87 9.80 -19.32
CA ALA A 223 3.76 8.49 -19.96
C ALA A 223 2.47 7.78 -19.51
N THR A 224 1.76 7.18 -20.45
CA THR A 224 0.61 6.31 -20.17
C THR A 224 1.10 4.90 -19.89
N LEU A 225 0.60 4.31 -18.80
CA LEU A 225 0.84 2.93 -18.43
C LEU A 225 -0.47 2.16 -18.54
N SER A 226 -0.49 1.12 -19.36
CA SER A 226 -1.57 0.16 -19.40
C SER A 226 -1.34 -0.91 -18.34
N ASP A 227 -2.39 -1.25 -17.60
CA ASP A 227 -2.43 -2.42 -16.72
C ASP A 227 -1.34 -2.46 -15.63
N VAL A 228 -1.40 -1.49 -14.71
CA VAL A 228 -0.55 -1.50 -13.51
C VAL A 228 -1.17 -2.43 -12.48
N THR A 229 -0.64 -3.65 -12.35
CA THR A 229 -1.18 -4.69 -11.46
C THR A 229 -0.11 -5.25 -10.54
N GLY A 230 -0.33 -5.23 -9.23
CA GLY A 230 0.62 -5.76 -8.26
C GLY A 230 0.11 -5.69 -6.82
N PRO A 231 0.80 -6.28 -5.84
CA PRO A 231 0.52 -6.04 -4.44
C PRO A 231 0.68 -4.55 -4.08
N LEU A 232 -0.28 -4.02 -3.34
CA LEU A 232 -0.18 -2.69 -2.74
C LEU A 232 0.59 -2.78 -1.42
N HIS A 233 1.66 -2.02 -1.25
CA HIS A 233 2.49 -2.03 -0.06
C HIS A 233 2.55 -0.63 0.54
N TYR A 234 2.41 -0.53 1.86
CA TYR A 234 2.69 0.70 2.57
C TYR A 234 4.11 0.65 3.17
N ASP A 235 5.03 1.40 2.59
CA ASP A 235 6.39 1.56 3.12
C ASP A 235 6.97 2.90 2.67
N PHE A 236 7.96 3.38 3.43
CA PHE A 236 8.55 4.69 3.25
C PHE A 236 7.52 5.83 3.24
N ALA A 237 6.57 5.77 4.17
CA ALA A 237 5.52 6.77 4.35
C ALA A 237 4.54 6.93 3.15
N THR A 238 4.42 5.94 2.28
CA THR A 238 3.59 6.05 1.07
C THR A 238 3.16 4.67 0.55
N PHE A 239 1.96 4.61 -0.05
CA PHE A 239 1.50 3.42 -0.77
C PHE A 239 2.23 3.23 -2.11
N ARG A 240 2.52 1.98 -2.43
CA ARG A 240 3.26 1.56 -3.62
C ARG A 240 2.60 0.35 -4.25
N ILE A 241 2.44 0.33 -5.56
CA ILE A 241 2.09 -0.87 -6.32
C ILE A 241 3.40 -1.47 -6.84
N LEU A 242 3.60 -2.76 -6.56
CA LEU A 242 4.77 -3.53 -6.99
C LEU A 242 4.38 -4.44 -8.17
N PRO A 243 4.44 -3.95 -9.42
CA PRO A 243 3.96 -4.65 -10.62
C PRO A 243 4.86 -5.80 -11.09
#